data_AF-A0A831Z9S8-F1
#
_entry.id   AF-A0A831Z9S8-F1
#
_cell.length_a   1.000
_cell.length_b   1.000
_cell.length_c   1.000
_cell.angle_alpha   90.00
_cell.angle_beta   90.00
_cell.angle_gamma   90.00
#
_symmetry.space_group_name_H-M   'P 1'
#
loop_
_entity.id
_entity.type
_entity.pdbx_description
1 polymer ?
#
loop_
_entity_poly.entity_id
_entity_poly.type
_entity_poly.pdbx_seq_one_letter_code
_entity_poly.pdbx_strand_id
1 'polypeptide(L)'
;VDGSGLLHPYKAGFATHLGIVLNVPTIGVTKKLLCGKIGKWHGNKAPIYLDSEIVGMAVKTIPRANPIYVSIGHKVSLKTAVDLVKYFTKKRSKLPLPIQLAHNEAQRLARELLLQQ
;
A
#
# COMPACT_ATOMS: atom_id res chain seq x y z
N VAL A 1 3.97 1.33 -4.29
CA VAL A 1 5.13 1.46 -3.39
C VAL A 1 4.85 0.63 -2.14
N ASP A 2 5.80 -0.20 -1.67
CA ASP A 2 5.68 -0.87 -0.35
C ASP A 2 6.02 0.17 0.73
N GLY A 3 5.02 0.93 1.15
CA GLY A 3 5.17 2.14 1.96
C GLY A 3 3.87 2.95 1.97
N SER A 4 3.70 3.82 2.96
CA SER A 4 2.51 4.67 3.10
C SER A 4 2.54 5.89 2.17
N GLY A 5 1.36 6.42 1.84
CA GLY A 5 1.18 7.75 1.24
C GLY A 5 0.51 8.69 2.23
N LEU A 6 -0.71 9.16 1.94
CA LEU A 6 -1.54 9.97 2.86
C LEU A 6 -1.78 9.32 4.23
N LEU A 7 -1.71 7.98 4.31
CA LEU A 7 -1.79 7.23 5.58
C LEU A 7 -0.48 7.36 6.37
N HIS A 8 -0.20 8.57 6.82
CA HIS A 8 0.98 8.97 7.58
C HIS A 8 0.58 10.07 8.57
N PRO A 9 1.18 10.20 9.76
CA PRO A 9 0.84 11.25 10.73
C PRO A 9 0.84 12.67 10.12
N TYR A 10 1.80 12.94 9.25
CA TYR A 10 1.91 14.22 8.52
C TYR A 10 1.29 14.21 7.11
N LYS A 11 0.50 13.19 6.77
CA LYS A 11 -0.10 12.98 5.43
C LYS A 11 0.92 13.01 4.28
N ALA A 12 2.18 12.69 4.57
CA ALA A 12 3.33 12.79 3.66
C ALA A 12 4.22 11.54 3.71
N GLY A 13 3.62 10.35 3.55
CA GLY A 13 4.38 9.10 3.51
C GLY A 13 5.28 8.96 2.27
N PHE A 14 6.13 7.92 2.27
CA PHE A 14 7.12 7.69 1.20
C PHE A 14 6.50 7.60 -0.21
N ALA A 15 5.32 6.98 -0.35
CA ALA A 15 4.63 6.91 -1.63
C ALA A 15 4.19 8.30 -2.13
N THR A 16 3.81 9.20 -1.22
CA THR A 16 3.48 10.60 -1.54
C THR A 16 4.72 11.36 -1.95
N HIS A 17 5.80 11.28 -1.16
CA HIS A 17 7.06 11.93 -1.47
C HIS A 17 7.62 11.50 -2.82
N LEU A 18 7.70 10.19 -3.08
CA LEU A 18 8.17 9.64 -4.34
C LEU A 18 7.32 10.12 -5.53
N GLY A 19 6.00 10.14 -5.38
CA GLY A 19 5.09 10.58 -6.43
C GLY A 19 5.23 12.06 -6.77
N ILE A 20 5.49 12.90 -5.77
CA ILE A 20 5.77 14.34 -5.97
C ILE A 20 7.11 14.52 -6.70
N VAL A 21 8.18 13.90 -6.20
CA VAL A 21 9.53 14.04 -6.78
C VAL A 21 9.57 13.56 -8.24
N LEU A 22 8.91 12.44 -8.54
CA LEU A 22 8.86 11.88 -9.89
C LEU A 22 7.72 12.42 -10.76
N ASN A 23 6.81 13.22 -10.19
CA ASN A 23 5.62 13.78 -10.85
C ASN A 23 4.69 12.73 -11.50
N VAL A 24 4.67 11.49 -10.99
CA VAL A 24 3.86 10.36 -11.51
C VAL A 24 2.81 9.91 -10.50
N PRO A 25 1.68 9.33 -10.94
CA PRO A 25 0.71 8.75 -10.02
C PRO A 25 1.32 7.65 -9.15
N THR A 26 1.10 7.71 -7.83
CA THR A 26 1.62 6.71 -6.89
C THR A 26 0.57 6.24 -5.90
N ILE A 27 0.68 4.97 -5.52
CA ILE A 27 -0.17 4.32 -4.52
C ILE A 27 0.75 3.71 -3.46
N GLY A 28 0.44 3.99 -2.20
CA GLY A 28 1.08 3.36 -1.05
C GLY A 28 0.30 2.13 -0.59
N VAL A 29 0.99 1.02 -0.40
CA VAL A 29 0.42 -0.21 0.17
C VAL A 29 1.32 -0.66 1.31
N THR A 30 0.74 -0.93 2.47
CA THR A 30 1.46 -1.40 3.67
C THR A 30 0.81 -2.64 4.27
N LYS A 31 1.60 -3.43 5.01
CA LYS A 31 1.15 -4.65 5.71
C LYS A 31 0.69 -4.39 7.14
N LYS A 32 1.06 -3.23 7.70
CA LYS A 32 0.74 -2.79 9.06
C LYS A 32 0.08 -1.41 8.98
N LEU A 33 -0.87 -1.16 9.86
CA LEU A 33 -1.49 0.15 9.98
C LEU A 33 -0.48 1.09 10.62
N LEU A 34 -0.03 2.13 9.90
CA LEU A 34 0.93 3.09 10.42
C LEU A 34 0.29 4.05 11.43
N CYS A 35 -0.90 4.56 11.11
CA CYS A 35 -1.64 5.53 11.92
C CYS A 35 -3.13 5.52 11.57
N GLY A 36 -3.92 6.23 12.36
CA GLY A 36 -5.37 6.36 12.17
C GLY A 36 -6.18 5.20 12.77
N LYS A 37 -7.50 5.28 12.61
CA LYS A 37 -8.48 4.32 13.14
C LYS A 37 -9.26 3.70 11.99
N ILE A 38 -9.36 2.37 12.00
CA ILE A 38 -10.17 1.64 11.02
C ILE A 38 -11.64 1.86 11.35
N GLY A 39 -12.42 2.31 10.38
CA GLY A 39 -13.86 2.49 10.49
C GLY A 39 -14.65 1.19 10.32
N LYS A 40 -15.94 1.34 10.01
CA LYS A 40 -16.84 0.22 9.78
C LYS A 40 -16.45 -0.56 8.51
N TRP A 41 -16.48 -1.88 8.61
CA TRP A 41 -16.23 -2.77 7.47
C TRP A 41 -17.46 -2.86 6.56
N HIS A 42 -17.21 -2.74 5.26
CA HIS A 42 -18.17 -2.95 4.19
C HIS A 42 -17.64 -4.04 3.27
N GLY A 43 -18.09 -5.27 3.48
CA GLY A 43 -17.55 -6.45 2.81
C GLY A 43 -16.08 -6.66 3.18
N ASN A 44 -15.19 -6.56 2.19
CA ASN A 44 -13.76 -6.80 2.37
C ASN A 44 -12.91 -5.52 2.49
N LYS A 45 -13.52 -4.36 2.75
CA LYS A 45 -12.81 -3.10 2.91
C LYS A 45 -13.40 -2.21 4.02
N ALA A 46 -12.59 -1.35 4.62
CA ALA A 46 -13.00 -0.37 5.63
C ALA A 46 -12.19 0.93 5.47
N PRO A 47 -12.83 2.12 5.52
CA PRO A 47 -12.10 3.39 5.49
C PRO A 47 -11.20 3.54 6.72
N ILE A 48 -10.10 4.28 6.58
CA ILE A 48 -9.19 4.59 7.69
C ILE A 48 -9.23 6.09 7.92
N TYR A 49 -9.53 6.47 9.17
CA TYR A 49 -9.66 7.86 9.57
C TYR A 49 -8.42 8.36 10.32
N LEU A 50 -7.95 9.55 9.96
CA LEU A 50 -6.96 10.31 10.71
C LEU A 50 -7.49 11.75 10.77
N ASP A 51 -7.61 12.31 11.98
CA ASP A 51 -8.17 13.66 12.21
C ASP A 51 -9.53 13.89 11.52
N SER A 52 -10.42 12.89 11.63
CA SER A 52 -11.74 12.86 11.00
C SER A 52 -11.76 12.80 9.46
N GLU A 53 -10.59 12.72 8.80
CA GLU A 53 -10.48 12.57 7.35
C GLU A 53 -10.15 11.14 6.94
N ILE A 54 -10.64 10.71 5.77
CA ILE A 54 -10.29 9.41 5.20
C ILE A 54 -8.91 9.52 4.53
N VAL A 55 -7.91 8.88 5.11
CA VAL A 55 -6.53 8.88 4.61
C VAL A 55 -6.13 7.59 3.90
N GLY A 56 -6.99 6.57 3.96
CA GLY A 56 -6.74 5.28 3.32
C GLY A 56 -7.89 4.30 3.45
N MET A 57 -7.63 3.07 3.03
CA MET A 57 -8.57 1.96 3.04
C MET A 57 -7.86 0.70 3.54
N ALA A 58 -8.39 0.08 4.58
CA ALA A 58 -8.04 -1.29 4.94
C ALA A 58 -8.74 -2.24 3.96
N VAL A 59 -8.00 -3.16 3.35
CA VAL A 59 -8.50 -4.08 2.33
C VAL A 59 -8.09 -5.50 2.66
N LYS A 60 -9.06 -6.39 2.82
CA LYS A 60 -8.86 -7.85 2.87
C LYS A 60 -8.84 -8.40 1.45
N THR A 61 -7.64 -8.63 0.94
CA THR A 61 -7.42 -9.28 -0.37
C THR A 61 -7.60 -10.80 -0.29
N ILE A 62 -7.47 -11.39 0.91
CA ILE A 62 -7.72 -12.80 1.21
C ILE A 62 -8.66 -12.87 2.44
N PRO A 63 -9.76 -13.66 2.41
CA PRO A 63 -10.79 -13.65 3.46
C PRO A 63 -10.29 -13.86 4.90
N ARG A 64 -9.29 -14.74 5.08
CA ARG A 64 -8.76 -15.13 6.41
C ARG A 64 -7.41 -14.50 6.76
N ALA A 65 -6.86 -13.64 5.90
CA ALA A 65 -5.58 -12.99 6.16
C ALA A 65 -5.77 -11.59 6.76
N ASN A 66 -4.72 -11.11 7.43
CA ASN A 66 -4.64 -9.71 7.83
C ASN A 66 -4.78 -8.78 6.62
N PRO A 67 -5.49 -7.66 6.75
CA PRO A 67 -5.67 -6.72 5.66
C PRO A 67 -4.34 -6.07 5.26
N ILE A 68 -4.33 -5.53 4.04
CA ILE A 68 -3.36 -4.54 3.61
C ILE A 68 -3.99 -3.16 3.74
N TYR A 69 -3.16 -2.12 3.87
CA TYR A 69 -3.63 -0.75 3.99
C TYR A 69 -3.19 0.03 2.76
N VAL A 70 -4.17 0.50 2.01
CA VAL A 70 -3.99 1.22 0.76
C VAL A 70 -4.19 2.71 1.03
N SER A 71 -3.29 3.54 0.50
CA SER A 71 -3.37 5.00 0.63
C SER A 71 -2.95 5.68 -0.67
N ILE A 72 -3.52 6.85 -0.92
CA ILE A 72 -3.13 7.70 -2.05
C ILE A 72 -1.68 8.14 -1.82
N GLY A 73 -0.84 8.02 -2.84
CA GLY A 73 0.46 8.67 -2.87
C GLY A 73 0.36 10.04 -3.54
N HIS A 74 0.21 10.06 -4.87
CA HIS A 74 0.15 11.26 -5.70
C HIS A 74 -0.76 11.04 -6.92
N LYS A 75 -1.46 12.10 -7.38
CA LYS A 75 -2.28 12.14 -8.62
C LYS A 75 -3.21 10.91 -8.85
N VAL A 76 -3.81 10.38 -7.78
CA VAL A 76 -4.76 9.25 -7.88
C VAL A 76 -5.84 9.39 -6.82
N SER A 77 -7.07 8.99 -7.13
CA SER A 77 -8.15 8.93 -6.14
C SER A 77 -8.02 7.67 -5.26
N LEU A 78 -8.58 7.70 -4.05
CA LEU A 78 -8.56 6.53 -3.16
C LEU A 78 -9.32 5.35 -3.77
N LYS A 79 -10.44 5.62 -4.45
CA LYS A 79 -11.23 4.60 -5.15
C LYS A 79 -10.38 3.90 -6.22
N THR A 80 -9.77 4.69 -7.11
CA THR A 80 -8.89 4.18 -8.17
C THR A 80 -7.71 3.40 -7.60
N ALA A 81 -7.09 3.89 -6.51
CA ALA A 81 -6.00 3.22 -5.85
C ALA A 81 -6.40 1.82 -5.33
N VAL A 82 -7.54 1.72 -4.66
CA VAL A 82 -8.06 0.44 -4.15
C VAL A 82 -8.42 -0.51 -5.30
N ASP A 83 -9.06 -0.01 -6.35
CA ASP A 83 -9.46 -0.81 -7.51
C ASP A 83 -8.23 -1.40 -8.22
N LEU A 84 -7.18 -0.59 -8.44
CA LEU A 84 -5.91 -1.03 -9.03
C LEU A 84 -5.20 -2.05 -8.14
N VAL A 85 -5.11 -1.80 -6.83
CA VAL A 85 -4.49 -2.75 -5.90
C VAL A 85 -5.22 -4.09 -5.93
N LYS A 86 -6.56 -4.10 -5.93
CA LYS A 86 -7.34 -5.34 -6.05
C LYS A 86 -7.11 -6.03 -7.38
N TYR A 87 -7.09 -5.29 -8.49
CA TYR A 87 -6.85 -5.82 -9.83
C TYR A 87 -5.49 -6.54 -9.93
N PHE A 88 -4.43 -5.93 -9.39
CA PHE A 88 -3.09 -6.52 -9.40
C PHE A 88 -2.86 -7.57 -8.31
N THR A 89 -3.81 -7.83 -7.41
CA THR A 89 -3.66 -8.82 -6.34
C THR A 89 -4.23 -10.18 -6.77
N LYS A 90 -3.34 -11.15 -7.02
CA LYS A 90 -3.71 -12.52 -7.42
C LYS A 90 -4.15 -13.35 -6.21
N LYS A 91 -5.04 -14.34 -6.41
CA LYS A 91 -5.66 -15.19 -5.35
C LYS A 91 -4.69 -15.84 -4.35
N ARG A 92 -3.41 -16.03 -4.71
CA ARG A 92 -2.41 -16.72 -3.87
C ARG A 92 -1.56 -15.79 -3.00
N SER A 93 -1.73 -14.47 -3.09
CA SER A 93 -0.91 -13.52 -2.30
C SER A 93 -1.74 -12.34 -1.82
N LYS A 94 -1.43 -11.83 -0.63
CA LYS A 94 -2.12 -10.68 -0.07
C LYS A 94 -1.67 -9.34 -0.68
N LEU A 95 -0.49 -9.30 -1.29
CA LEU A 95 0.11 -8.09 -1.87
C LEU A 95 -0.15 -8.03 -3.38
N PRO A 96 -0.22 -6.83 -3.98
CA PRO A 96 -0.31 -6.70 -5.43
C PRO A 96 0.98 -7.18 -6.11
N LEU A 97 0.86 -7.76 -7.30
CA LEU A 97 1.95 -8.36 -8.07
C LEU A 97 3.19 -7.45 -8.21
N PRO A 98 3.08 -6.13 -8.51
CA PRO A 98 4.25 -5.27 -8.63
C PRO A 98 5.13 -5.22 -7.36
N ILE A 99 4.51 -5.20 -6.18
CA ILE A 99 5.25 -5.20 -4.90
C ILE A 99 5.95 -6.54 -4.67
N GLN A 100 5.31 -7.64 -5.05
CA GLN A 100 5.90 -8.97 -4.91
C GLN A 100 7.12 -9.13 -5.82
N LEU A 101 7.01 -8.72 -7.08
CA LEU A 101 8.12 -8.79 -8.05
C LEU A 101 9.31 -7.95 -7.58
N ALA A 102 9.05 -6.70 -7.14
CA ALA A 102 10.09 -5.83 -6.62
C ALA A 102 10.78 -6.42 -5.38
N HIS A 103 10.01 -6.99 -4.45
CA HIS A 103 10.57 -7.64 -3.26
C HIS A 103 11.44 -8.84 -3.61
N ASN A 104 10.97 -9.73 -4.49
CA ASN A 104 11.71 -10.91 -4.90
C ASN A 104 13.03 -10.54 -5.58
N GLU A 105 13.01 -9.54 -6.45
CA GLU A 105 14.20 -9.07 -7.16
C GLU A 105 15.21 -8.42 -6.22
N ALA A 106 14.75 -7.55 -5.31
CA ALA A 106 15.61 -6.96 -4.28
C ALA A 106 16.27 -8.04 -3.40
N GLN A 107 15.52 -9.08 -3.02
CA GLN A 107 16.04 -10.21 -2.23
C GLN A 107 17.00 -11.12 -3.02
N ARG A 108 16.83 -11.22 -4.34
CA ARG A 108 17.75 -11.97 -5.22
C ARG A 108 19.10 -11.25 -5.28
N LEU A 109 19.09 -9.96 -5.65
CA LEU A 109 20.30 -9.14 -5.77
C LEU A 109 21.04 -9.00 -4.44
N ALA A 110 20.33 -8.81 -3.33
CA ALA A 110 20.96 -8.75 -2.00
C ALA A 110 21.72 -10.03 -1.65
N ARG A 111 21.18 -11.20 -2.02
CA ARG A 111 21.85 -12.50 -1.80
C ARG A 111 23.08 -12.65 -2.68
N GLU A 112 23.01 -12.26 -3.95
CA GLU A 112 24.15 -12.30 -4.87
C GLU A 112 25.31 -11.43 -4.37
N LEU A 113 25.03 -10.22 -3.87
CA LEU A 113 26.03 -9.32 -3.31
C LEU A 113 26.66 -9.82 -2.01
N LEU A 114 25.91 -10.57 -1.19
CA LEU A 114 26.44 -11.17 0.03
C LEU A 114 27.32 -12.39 -0.24
N LEU A 115 27.08 -13.12 -1.33
CA LEU A 115 27.91 -14.27 -1.74
C LEU A 115 29.20 -13.85 -2.44
N GLN A 116 29.31 -12.57 -2.85
CA GLN A 116 30.50 -11.98 -3.47
C GLN A 116 31.47 -11.34 -2.46
N GLN A 117 31.12 -11.32 -1.16
CA GLN A 117 31.95 -10.84 -0.06
C GLN A 117 32.60 -12.00 0.68
#